data_AF-D7KC65-F1
#
_entry.id   AF-D7KC65-F1
#
_cell.length_a   1.000
_cell.length_b   1.000
_cell.length_c   1.000
_cell.angle_alpha   90.00
_cell.angle_beta   90.00
_cell.angle_gamma   90.00
#
_symmetry.space_group_name_H-M   'P 1'
#
loop_
_entity.id
_entity.type
_entity.pdbx_description
1 polymer ?
#
loop_
_entity_poly.entity_id
_entity_poly.type
_entity_poly.pdbx_seq_one_letter_code
_entity_poly.pdbx_strand_id
1 'polypeptide(L)'
;MEVKGTGTANTCPDSVSKNATPEFQNTKLMTRLTYTLVEIEGPFEVDLDGSVNFKEEDGIDCAAVTVQLPGGECVPLLFILSNPKGRGGST
;
A
#
# COMPACT_ATOMS: atom_id res chain seq x y z
N MET A 1 15.13 31.90 -28.03
CA MET A 1 14.37 30.71 -28.44
C MET A 1 14.51 29.69 -27.32
N GLU A 2 13.47 29.56 -26.50
CA GLU A 2 13.40 28.59 -25.41
C GLU A 2 12.87 27.28 -25.99
N VAL A 3 13.61 26.18 -25.79
CA VAL A 3 13.16 24.84 -26.21
C VAL A 3 12.62 24.13 -24.97
N LYS A 4 11.31 23.98 -24.93
CA LYS A 4 10.54 23.30 -23.89
C LYS A 4 10.79 21.79 -23.97
N GLY A 5 11.50 21.24 -22.99
CA GLY A 5 11.76 19.80 -22.88
C GLY A 5 10.47 19.01 -22.67
N THR A 6 10.13 18.15 -23.61
CA THR A 6 9.00 17.23 -23.50
C THR A 6 9.32 16.18 -22.44
N GLY A 7 8.56 16.18 -21.35
CA GLY A 7 8.67 15.20 -20.28
C GLY A 7 8.35 13.79 -20.80
N THR A 8 9.40 13.01 -21.04
CA THR A 8 9.33 11.57 -21.31
C THR A 8 10.20 10.86 -20.28
N ALA A 9 9.67 10.67 -19.07
CA ALA A 9 10.34 9.88 -18.04
C ALA A 9 9.32 9.37 -16.99
N ASN A 10 8.25 8.70 -17.44
CA ASN A 10 7.29 8.02 -16.57
C ASN A 10 6.27 7.23 -17.40
N THR A 11 6.73 6.25 -18.16
CA THR A 11 5.86 5.19 -18.69
C THR A 11 6.37 3.86 -18.17
N CYS A 12 5.71 3.36 -17.13
CA CYS A 12 5.81 1.96 -16.73
C CYS A 12 5.32 1.10 -17.92
N PRO A 13 6.01 0.03 -18.30
CA PRO A 13 5.55 -0.83 -19.39
C PRO A 13 4.20 -1.44 -19.04
N ASP A 14 3.26 -1.32 -19.99
CA ASP A 14 1.86 -1.72 -19.87
C ASP A 14 1.65 -3.12 -19.27
N SER A 15 0.83 -3.20 -18.21
CA SER A 15 0.22 -4.43 -17.72
C SER A 15 -0.76 -5.03 -18.75
N VAL A 16 -0.85 -6.36 -18.76
CA VAL A 16 -1.73 -7.21 -19.58
C VAL A 16 -3.21 -6.81 -19.43
N SER A 17 -3.67 -5.80 -20.18
CA SER A 17 -5.03 -5.62 -20.70
C SER A 17 -5.23 -4.18 -21.18
N LYS A 18 -4.98 -3.92 -22.46
CA LYS A 18 -5.14 -2.57 -23.04
C LYS A 18 -6.60 -2.08 -23.14
N ASN A 19 -7.58 -2.79 -22.57
CA ASN A 19 -8.99 -2.41 -22.66
C ASN A 19 -9.89 -2.94 -21.53
N ALA A 20 -9.32 -3.39 -20.40
CA ALA A 20 -10.08 -3.85 -19.25
C ALA A 20 -9.87 -2.90 -18.07
N THR A 21 -10.90 -2.75 -17.24
CA THR A 21 -10.77 -2.05 -15.96
C THR A 21 -9.65 -2.73 -15.17
N PRO A 22 -8.63 -2.00 -14.70
CA PRO A 22 -7.53 -2.61 -13.96
C PRO A 22 -8.09 -3.35 -12.75
N GLU A 23 -7.88 -4.66 -12.74
CA GLU A 23 -8.33 -5.57 -11.69
C GLU A 23 -7.12 -6.11 -10.94
N PHE A 24 -7.24 -6.24 -9.63
CA PHE A 24 -6.19 -6.84 -8.82
C PHE A 24 -6.08 -8.33 -9.16
N GLN A 25 -4.90 -8.74 -9.59
CA GLN A 25 -4.57 -10.13 -9.86
C GLN A 25 -3.88 -10.74 -8.64
N ASN A 26 -4.10 -12.04 -8.41
CA ASN A 26 -3.38 -12.77 -7.37
C ASN A 26 -1.88 -12.82 -7.70
N THR A 27 -1.06 -12.41 -6.74
CA THR A 27 0.40 -12.41 -6.83
C THR A 27 0.98 -13.47 -5.90
N LYS A 28 2.23 -13.87 -6.15
CA LYS A 28 2.97 -14.77 -5.26
C LYS A 28 3.93 -13.98 -4.39
N LEU A 29 3.84 -14.16 -3.07
CA LEU A 29 4.79 -13.56 -2.15
C LEU A 29 6.19 -14.18 -2.34
N MET A 30 7.20 -13.33 -2.51
CA MET A 30 8.60 -13.73 -2.70
C MET A 30 9.44 -13.54 -1.43
N THR A 31 9.11 -12.55 -0.62
CA THR A 31 9.69 -12.37 0.71
C THR A 31 9.22 -13.48 1.65
N ARG A 32 10.06 -13.87 2.62
CA ARG A 32 9.70 -14.85 3.67
C ARG A 32 8.70 -14.23 4.66
N LEU A 33 8.68 -14.67 5.91
CA LEU A 33 7.75 -14.21 6.96
C LEU A 33 8.06 -12.79 7.50
N THR A 34 8.49 -11.86 6.65
CA THR A 34 8.88 -10.48 7.01
C THR A 34 7.86 -9.44 6.55
N TYR A 35 6.61 -9.85 6.35
CA TYR A 35 5.52 -9.00 5.84
C TYR A 35 4.49 -8.61 6.92
N THR A 36 4.64 -9.11 8.14
CA THR A 36 3.76 -8.79 9.27
C THR A 36 4.28 -7.56 9.99
N LEU A 37 3.39 -6.61 10.24
CA LEU A 37 3.65 -5.49 11.15
C LEU A 37 3.48 -5.99 12.59
N VAL A 38 4.34 -5.53 13.49
CA VAL A 38 4.39 -6.03 14.88
C VAL A 38 4.52 -4.87 15.85
N GLU A 39 3.97 -5.08 17.06
CA GLU A 39 4.12 -4.15 18.18
C GLU A 39 3.64 -2.72 17.88
N ILE A 40 2.59 -2.60 17.05
CA ILE A 40 1.99 -1.30 16.75
C ILE A 40 1.23 -0.80 17.98
N GLU A 41 1.66 0.34 18.52
CA GLU A 41 1.10 0.98 19.69
C GLU A 41 0.64 2.42 19.40
N GLY A 42 -0.32 2.89 20.18
CA GLY A 42 -0.74 4.29 20.16
C GLY A 42 -2.15 4.51 20.72
N PRO A 43 -2.56 5.78 20.89
CA PRO A 43 -3.84 6.10 21.49
C PRO A 43 -5.02 5.56 20.67
N PHE A 44 -5.95 4.93 21.40
CA PHE A 44 -7.20 4.38 20.88
C PHE A 44 -8.35 5.08 21.59
N GLU A 45 -9.14 5.84 20.84
CA GLU A 45 -10.28 6.61 21.34
C GLU A 45 -11.57 6.13 20.68
N VAL A 46 -12.63 6.07 21.47
CA VAL A 46 -13.99 5.82 20.99
C VAL A 46 -14.80 7.07 21.28
N ASP A 47 -15.23 7.72 20.21
CA ASP A 47 -16.07 8.91 20.27
C ASP A 47 -17.49 8.55 20.71
N LEU A 48 -18.22 9.55 21.23
CA LEU A 48 -19.61 9.41 21.65
C LEU A 48 -20.57 9.03 20.51
N ASP A 49 -20.20 9.31 19.27
CA ASP A 49 -20.94 8.92 18.06
C ASP A 49 -20.65 7.47 17.62
N GLY A 50 -19.82 6.74 18.38
CA GLY A 50 -19.40 5.39 18.08
C GLY A 50 -18.27 5.31 17.06
N SER A 51 -17.69 6.44 16.64
CA SER A 51 -16.49 6.47 15.79
C SER A 51 -15.27 6.01 16.58
N VAL A 52 -14.46 5.16 15.97
CA VAL A 52 -13.16 4.74 16.53
C VAL A 52 -12.06 5.57 15.89
N ASN A 53 -11.14 6.10 16.70
CA ASN A 53 -9.93 6.76 16.25
C ASN A 53 -8.73 6.03 16.84
N PHE A 54 -7.87 5.49 15.98
CA PHE A 54 -6.60 4.93 16.37
C PHE A 54 -5.48 5.74 15.71
N LYS A 55 -4.51 6.15 16.50
CA LYS A 55 -3.30 6.81 16.00
C LYS A 55 -2.10 5.99 16.44
N GLU A 56 -1.40 5.42 15.48
CA GLU A 56 -0.12 4.75 15.70
C GLU A 56 0.97 5.78 16.06
N GLU A 57 1.77 5.47 17.07
CA GLU A 57 2.87 6.29 17.58
C GLU A 57 4.18 5.51 17.78
N ASP A 58 4.13 4.18 17.93
CA ASP A 58 5.30 3.33 18.09
C ASP A 58 5.07 1.94 17.44
N GLY A 59 6.16 1.22 17.19
CA GLY A 59 6.15 -0.13 16.62
C GLY A 59 6.84 -0.28 15.27
N ILE A 60 6.72 -1.49 14.68
CA ILE A 60 7.18 -1.77 13.31
C ILE A 60 6.00 -1.60 12.36
N ASP A 61 5.84 -0.37 11.87
CA ASP A 61 4.75 0.12 11.01
C ASP A 61 5.00 -0.11 9.51
N CYS A 62 6.21 -0.53 9.14
CA CYS A 62 6.60 -0.79 7.75
C CYS A 62 7.30 -2.14 7.55
N ALA A 63 6.99 -2.79 6.43
CA ALA A 63 7.57 -4.06 6.02
C ALA A 63 7.90 -4.03 4.52
N ALA A 64 9.16 -4.27 4.16
CA ALA A 64 9.56 -4.40 2.76
C ALA A 64 9.09 -5.74 2.20
N VAL A 65 8.26 -5.70 1.16
CA VAL A 65 7.64 -6.87 0.53
C VAL A 65 8.04 -6.93 -0.93
N THR A 66 8.24 -8.14 -1.45
CA THR A 66 8.36 -8.37 -2.89
C THR A 66 7.35 -9.40 -3.29
N VAL A 67 6.57 -9.08 -4.31
CA VAL A 67 5.59 -10.00 -4.90
C VAL A 67 5.95 -10.28 -6.35
N GLN A 68 5.61 -11.47 -6.81
CA GLN A 68 5.74 -11.87 -8.19
C GLN A 68 4.36 -11.79 -8.86
N LEU A 69 4.28 -11.02 -9.93
CA LEU A 69 3.09 -10.90 -10.77
C LEU A 69 2.91 -12.16 -11.63
N PRO A 70 1.68 -12.43 -12.09
CA PRO A 70 1.44 -13.36 -13.19
C PRO A 70 2.30 -12.95 -14.39
N GLY A 71 3.16 -13.86 -14.87
CA GLY A 71 4.17 -13.55 -15.90
C GLY A 71 5.61 -13.49 -15.37
N GLY A 72 5.82 -13.60 -14.06
CA GLY A 72 7.13 -13.83 -13.45
C GLY A 72 7.88 -12.56 -13.03
N GLU A 73 7.38 -11.37 -13.38
CA GLU A 73 7.92 -10.09 -12.94
C GLU A 73 7.87 -9.96 -11.41
N CYS A 74 8.96 -9.49 -10.80
CA CYS A 74 9.04 -9.26 -9.36
C CYS A 74 8.97 -7.77 -9.07
N VAL A 75 7.97 -7.36 -8.29
CA VAL A 75 7.72 -5.97 -7.93
C VAL A 75 8.00 -5.79 -6.43
N PRO A 76 9.01 -4.98 -6.06
CA PRO A 76 9.23 -4.58 -4.67
C PRO A 76 8.28 -3.44 -4.29
N LEU A 77 7.74 -3.51 -3.08
CA LEU A 77 6.87 -2.49 -2.49
C LEU A 77 7.06 -2.44 -0.97
N LEU A 78 6.76 -1.29 -0.37
CA LEU A 78 6.77 -1.13 1.09
C LEU A 78 5.32 -1.24 1.59
N PHE A 79 5.05 -2.23 2.43
CA PHE A 79 3.77 -2.38 3.11
C PHE A 79 3.82 -1.57 4.40
N ILE A 80 3.00 -0.52 4.50
CA ILE A 80 3.06 0.45 5.59
C ILE A 80 1.66 0.63 6.18
N LEU A 81 1.55 0.69 7.50
CA LEU A 81 0.35 1.21 8.16
C LEU A 81 0.36 2.74 8.08
N SER A 82 -0.19 3.30 6.99
CA SER A 82 -0.34 4.75 6.85
C SER A 82 -1.40 5.25 7.82
N ASN A 83 -1.06 6.21 8.72
CA ASN A 83 -1.91 6.81 9.76
C ASN A 83 -3.37 6.97 9.29
N PRO A 84 -4.23 5.98 9.53
CA PRO A 84 -5.59 6.05 9.05
C PRO A 84 -6.37 6.79 10.14
N LYS A 85 -6.97 7.93 9.80
CA LYS A 85 -8.22 8.33 10.47
C LYS A 85 -9.29 7.31 10.07
N GLY A 86 -9.19 6.11 10.60
CA GLY A 86 -10.04 4.97 10.30
C GLY A 86 -11.34 5.11 11.07
N ARG A 87 -12.29 5.89 10.52
CA ARG A 87 -13.64 5.99 11.08
C ARG A 87 -14.38 4.66 10.88
N GLY A 88 -14.31 3.79 11.88
CA GLY A 88 -15.17 2.62 11.99
C GLY A 88 -16.48 2.99 12.68
N GLY A 89 -17.62 2.83 11.99
CA GLY A 89 -18.94 3.03 12.58
C GLY A 89 -19.56 1.69 12.98
N SER A 90 -19.99 1.58 14.24
CA SER A 90 -20.80 0.44 14.71
C SER A 90 -22.25 0.65 14.30
N THR A 91 -22.82 -0.25 13.50
CA THR A 91 -24.27 -0.40 13.34
C THR A 91 -24.87 -1.14 14.53
#